data_AF-A0A8X6GCW8-F1
#
_entry.id   AF-A0A8X6GCW8-F1
#
_cell.length_a   1.000
_cell.length_b   1.000
_cell.length_c   1.000
_cell.angle_alpha   90.00
_cell.angle_beta   90.00
_cell.angle_gamma   90.00
#
_symmetry.space_group_name_H-M   'P 1'
#
loop_
_entity.id
_entity.type
_entity.pdbx_description
1 polymer ?
#
loop_
_entity_poly.entity_id
_entity_poly.type
_entity_poly.pdbx_seq_one_letter_code
_entity_poly.pdbx_strand_id
1 'polypeptide(L)'
;MVQLPCPIEADPDTLFFEWYRDREPLDAFADERYRIQSNGILKIKSVVPEDTGLYVCRAVNGFGKADVNVTLIVLGMYCLVDTFFLHT
;
A
#
# COMPACT_ATOMS: atom_id res chain seq x y z
N MET A 1 4.56 -10.72 -5.60
CA MET A 1 3.30 -9.94 -5.51
C MET A 1 2.91 -9.89 -4.05
N VAL A 2 2.50 -8.73 -3.55
CA VAL A 2 1.99 -8.53 -2.19
C VAL A 2 0.55 -8.02 -2.27
N GLN A 3 -0.25 -8.35 -1.25
CA GLN A 3 -1.61 -7.85 -1.06
C GLN A 3 -1.67 -7.09 0.25
N LEU A 4 -2.12 -5.84 0.19
CA LEU A 4 -2.40 -5.03 1.36
C LEU A 4 -3.93 -4.95 1.52
N PRO A 5 -4.51 -5.68 2.48
CA PRO A 5 -5.92 -5.56 2.79
C PRO A 5 -6.19 -4.21 3.47
N CYS A 6 -7.28 -3.55 3.08
CA CYS A 6 -7.77 -2.43 3.85
C CYS A 6 -8.39 -2.94 5.16
N PRO A 7 -7.96 -2.45 6.34
CA PRO A 7 -8.46 -2.93 7.63
C PRO A 7 -9.84 -2.35 8.01
N ILE A 8 -10.49 -1.59 7.12
CA ILE A 8 -11.81 -1.00 7.38
C ILE A 8 -12.88 -2.06 7.12
N GLU A 9 -13.58 -2.46 8.17
CA GLU A 9 -14.75 -3.34 8.06
C GLU A 9 -15.96 -2.55 7.58
N ALA A 10 -16.57 -2.99 6.49
CA ALA A 10 -17.87 -2.52 6.04
C ALA A 10 -18.53 -3.53 5.12
N ASP A 11 -19.79 -3.28 4.80
CA ASP A 11 -20.50 -4.00 3.75
C ASP A 11 -19.80 -3.73 2.38
N PRO A 12 -19.29 -4.78 1.70
CA PRO A 12 -18.50 -4.65 0.47
C PRO A 12 -19.15 -3.81 -0.64
N ASP A 13 -20.49 -3.74 -0.66
CA ASP A 13 -21.23 -3.02 -1.71
C ASP A 13 -21.48 -1.55 -1.37
N THR A 14 -21.06 -1.10 -0.18
CA THR A 14 -21.35 0.25 0.31
C THR A 14 -20.16 1.21 0.27
N LEU A 15 -18.94 0.67 0.07
CA LEU A 15 -17.71 1.44 0.09
C LEU A 15 -17.02 1.46 -1.26
N PHE A 16 -16.49 2.64 -1.60
CA PHE A 16 -15.43 2.78 -2.59
C PHE A 16 -14.08 2.89 -1.87
N PHE A 17 -13.06 2.20 -2.39
CA PHE A 17 -11.73 2.18 -1.80
C PHE A 17 -10.72 2.89 -2.68
N GLU A 18 -9.99 3.80 -2.06
CA GLU A 18 -8.85 4.52 -2.63
C GLU A 18 -7.60 4.17 -1.84
N TRP A 19 -6.45 4.15 -2.52
CA TRP A 19 -5.17 3.95 -1.86
C TRP A 19 -4.24 5.12 -2.16
N TYR A 20 -3.48 5.53 -1.16
CA TYR A 20 -2.51 6.62 -1.26
C TYR A 20 -1.14 6.15 -0.80
N ARG A 21 -0.11 6.77 -1.36
CA ARG A 21 1.29 6.68 -0.93
C ARG A 21 1.88 8.09 -0.96
N ASP A 22 2.63 8.46 0.08
CA ASP A 22 3.25 9.78 0.19
C ASP A 22 2.26 10.96 0.04
N ARG A 23 1.01 10.74 0.49
CA ARG A 23 -0.15 11.66 0.39
C ARG A 23 -0.71 11.84 -1.02
N GLU A 24 -0.16 11.18 -2.02
CA GLU A 24 -0.67 11.17 -3.39
C GLU A 24 -1.50 9.90 -3.64
N PRO A 25 -2.60 9.99 -4.41
CA PRO A 25 -3.38 8.82 -4.78
C PRO A 25 -2.53 7.90 -5.66
N LEU A 26 -2.62 6.59 -5.40
CA LEU A 26 -2.00 5.60 -6.28
C LEU A 26 -2.77 5.55 -7.59
N ASP A 27 -2.11 6.01 -8.65
CA ASP A 27 -2.65 5.93 -10.00
C ASP A 27 -2.34 4.55 -10.62
N ALA A 28 -3.33 3.66 -10.59
CA ALA A 28 -3.25 2.35 -11.21
C ALA A 28 -3.25 2.38 -12.75
N PHE A 29 -3.53 3.53 -13.38
CA PHE A 29 -3.35 3.72 -14.82
C PHE A 29 -1.91 4.11 -15.17
N ALA A 30 -1.24 4.85 -14.28
CA ALA A 30 0.15 5.26 -14.47
C ALA A 30 1.17 4.17 -14.10
N ASP A 31 0.88 3.34 -13.09
CA ASP A 31 1.73 2.20 -12.70
C ASP A 31 0.93 0.89 -12.69
N GLU A 32 1.15 0.06 -13.72
CA GLU A 32 0.49 -1.24 -13.92
C GLU A 32 0.83 -2.28 -12.83
N ARG A 33 1.81 -2.00 -11.96
CA ARG A 33 2.11 -2.83 -10.79
C ARG A 33 1.00 -2.74 -9.76
N TYR A 34 0.28 -1.62 -9.69
CA TYR A 34 -0.82 -1.42 -8.76
C TYR A 34 -2.15 -1.91 -9.32
N ARG A 35 -2.92 -2.61 -8.48
CA ARG A 35 -4.32 -2.92 -8.78
C ARG A 35 -5.14 -2.86 -7.51
N ILE A 36 -6.08 -1.93 -7.46
CA ILE A 36 -7.06 -1.79 -6.37
C ILE A 36 -8.27 -2.65 -6.71
N GLN A 37 -8.68 -3.50 -5.76
CA GLN A 37 -9.87 -4.34 -5.89
C GLN A 37 -11.06 -3.69 -5.18
N SER A 38 -12.28 -4.03 -5.60
CA SER A 38 -13.52 -3.49 -4.99
C SER A 38 -13.67 -3.84 -3.51
N ASN A 39 -13.05 -4.93 -3.05
CA ASN A 39 -13.02 -5.32 -1.63
C ASN A 39 -11.91 -4.62 -0.83
N GLY A 40 -11.32 -3.53 -1.35
CA GLY A 40 -10.33 -2.72 -0.66
C GLY A 40 -8.90 -3.28 -0.67
N ILE A 41 -8.65 -4.42 -1.31
CA ILE A 41 -7.28 -4.96 -1.42
C ILE A 41 -6.48 -4.18 -2.46
N LEU A 42 -5.33 -3.64 -2.05
CA LEU A 42 -4.29 -3.16 -2.96
C LEU A 42 -3.33 -4.30 -3.29
N LYS A 43 -3.21 -4.63 -4.58
CA LYS A 43 -2.21 -5.56 -5.11
C LYS A 43 -1.02 -4.78 -5.65
N ILE A 44 0.17 -5.20 -5.26
CA ILE A 44 1.44 -4.67 -5.78
C ILE A 44 2.21 -5.83 -6.43
N LYS A 45 2.43 -5.75 -7.75
CA LYS A 45 3.25 -6.71 -8.51
C LYS A 45 4.72 -6.34 -8.41
N SER A 46 5.60 -7.35 -8.55
CA SER A 46 7.06 -7.14 -8.63
C SER A 46 7.59 -6.19 -7.55
N VAL A 47 7.30 -6.52 -6.29
CA VAL A 47 7.64 -5.68 -5.14
C VAL A 47 9.15 -5.64 -4.94
N VAL A 48 9.69 -4.45 -4.73
CA VAL A 48 11.11 -4.17 -4.47
C VAL A 48 11.28 -3.49 -3.10
N PRO A 49 12.49 -3.48 -2.49
CA PRO A 49 12.72 -2.85 -1.19
C PRO A 49 12.23 -1.39 -1.11
N GLU A 50 12.31 -0.65 -2.21
CA GLU A 50 11.87 0.74 -2.34
C GLU A 50 10.35 0.92 -2.29
N ASP A 51 9.57 -0.16 -2.41
CA ASP A 51 8.13 -0.12 -2.14
C ASP A 51 7.82 -0.08 -0.63
N THR A 52 8.82 -0.24 0.25
CA THR A 52 8.65 -0.01 1.69
C THR A 52 8.16 1.41 1.95
N GLY A 53 7.12 1.54 2.77
CA GLY A 53 6.56 2.85 3.06
C GLY A 53 5.21 2.81 3.75
N LEU A 54 4.69 4.02 4.01
CA LEU A 54 3.36 4.23 4.56
C LEU A 54 2.35 4.34 3.41
N TYR A 55 1.44 3.39 3.37
CA TYR A 55 0.27 3.42 2.51
C TYR A 55 -0.95 3.85 3.33
N VAL A 56 -1.91 4.50 2.71
CA VAL A 56 -3.18 4.86 3.35
C VAL A 56 -4.31 4.23 2.56
N CYS A 57 -5.10 3.39 3.21
CA CYS A 57 -6.40 3.00 2.68
C CYS A 57 -7.43 4.05 3.06
N ARG A 58 -8.19 4.53 2.08
CA ARG A 58 -9.34 5.38 2.28
C ARG A 58 -10.61 4.65 1.83
N ALA A 59 -11.54 4.48 2.75
CA ALA A 59 -12.90 4.04 2.48
C ALA A 59 -13.83 5.24 2.34
N VAL A 60 -14.66 5.26 1.31
CA VAL A 60 -15.59 6.38 1.02
C VAL A 60 -17.00 5.84 0.82
N ASN A 61 -17.99 6.50 1.43
CA ASN A 61 -19.41 6.30 1.13
C ASN A 61 -20.12 7.65 1.00
N GLY A 62 -21.45 7.64 0.83
CA GLY A 62 -22.25 8.86 0.66
C GLY A 62 -22.27 9.82 1.86
N PHE A 63 -21.79 9.39 3.04
CA PHE A 63 -21.80 10.18 4.26
C PHE A 63 -20.41 10.70 4.66
N GLY A 64 -19.34 10.13 4.09
CA GLY A 64 -17.99 10.58 4.42
C GLY A 64 -16.90 9.60 4.01
N LYS A 65 -15.75 9.76 4.65
CA LYS A 65 -14.56 8.96 4.40
C LYS A 65 -13.84 8.61 5.70
N ALA A 66 -13.18 7.45 5.71
CA ALA A 66 -12.32 7.00 6.78
C ALA A 66 -10.97 6.58 6.21
N ASP A 67 -9.89 7.01 6.86
CA ASP A 67 -8.51 6.74 6.45
C ASP A 67 -7.82 5.84 7.49
N VAL A 68 -7.13 4.80 7.03
CA VAL A 68 -6.27 3.96 7.88
C VAL A 68 -4.90 3.79 7.27
N ASN A 69 -3.89 3.98 8.11
CA ASN A 69 -2.47 3.79 7.80
C ASN A 69 -2.11 2.30 7.76
N VAL A 70 -1.42 1.89 6.70
CA VAL A 70 -0.91 0.54 6.48
C VAL A 70 0.57 0.63 6.10
N THR A 71 1.46 0.09 6.93
CA THR A 71 2.90 0.10 6.65
C THR A 71 3.29 -1.17 5.91
N LEU A 72 3.88 -1.02 4.72
CA LEU A 72 4.53 -2.11 4.00
C LEU A 72 6.02 -2.11 4.32
N ILE A 73 6.54 -3.26 4.75
CA ILE A 73 7.98 -3.48 4.94
C ILE A 73 8.41 -4.58 3.99
N VAL A 74 9.32 -4.25 3.08
CA VAL A 74 9.91 -5.19 2.12
C VAL A 74 11.36 -5.39 2.51
N LEU A 75 11.67 -6.59 2.99
CA LEU A 75 13.04 -6.93 3.36
C LEU A 75 13.87 -7.18 2.10
N GLY A 76 14.83 -6.30 1.83
CA GLY A 76 15.87 -6.53 0.84
C GLY A 76 17.05 -7.30 1.43
N MET A 77 17.70 -8.15 0.62
CA MET A 77 18.99 -8.78 1.00
C MET A 77 20.11 -7.74 1.22
N TYR A 78 19.93 -6.51 0.72
CA TYR A 78 20.92 -5.44 0.80
C TYR A 78 20.97 -4.71 2.16
N CYS A 79 19.94 -4.80 3.02
CA CYS A 79 19.98 -4.15 4.33
C CYS A 79 20.85 -4.92 5.35
N LEU A 80 21.19 -6.19 5.06
CA LEU A 80 22.07 -7.01 5.91
C LEU A 80 23.57 -6.78 5.63
N VAL A 81 23.94 -6.22 4.48
CA VAL A 81 25.35 -5.96 4.13
C VAL A 81 25.86 -4.60 4.59
N ASP A 82 24.98 -3.65 4.90
CA ASP A 82 25.36 -2.30 5.37
C ASP A 82 25.84 -2.27 6.84
N THR A 83 25.71 -3.37 7.59
CA THR A 83 26.24 -3.46 8.97
C THR A 83 27.71 -3.92 9.04
N PHE A 84 28.35 -4.25 7.91
CA PHE A 84 29.76 -4.70 7.87
C PHE A 84 30.75 -3.73 7.19
N PHE A 85 30.29 -2.62 6.61
CA PHE A 85 31.17 -1.60 5.99
C PHE A 85 31.15 -0.25 6.72
N LEU A 86 31.24 -0.29 8.05
CA LEU A 86 31.75 0.84 8.84
C LEU A 86 32.88 0.31 9.72
N HIS A 87 34.05 0.07 9.13
CA HIS A 87 35.37 0.23 9.76
C HIS A 87 36.39 0.21 8.61
N THR A 88 36.78 1.42 8.19
CA THR A 88 38.11 1.67 7.60
C THR A 88 39.20 1.32 8.60
#